data_AF-T1FZG3-F1
#
_entry.id   AF-T1FZG3-F1
#
_cell.length_a   1.000
_cell.length_b   1.000
_cell.length_c   1.000
_cell.angle_alpha   90.00
_cell.angle_beta   90.00
_cell.angle_gamma   90.00
#
_symmetry.space_group_name_H-M   'P 1'
#
loop_
_entity.id
_entity.type
_entity.pdbx_description
1 polymer ?
#
loop_
_entity_poly.entity_id
_entity_poly.type
_entity_poly.pdbx_seq_one_letter_code
_entity_poly.pdbx_strand_id
1 'polypeptide(L)'
;YLLATTFLYFKRCSTLKTMVFNQQNFFVALYIANEMEEDEDDYKYEIFPWALGENWSEEFAVFFQWRDSMLIDLDFNVIAEKSKCDEVFYMYFM
;
A
#
# COMPACT_ATOMS: atom_id res chain seq x y z
N TYR A 1 -4.74 0.24 -11.71
CA TYR A 1 -5.37 1.16 -10.75
C TYR A 1 -4.69 1.07 -9.39
N LEU A 2 -4.69 -0.09 -8.73
CA LEU A 2 -4.05 -0.28 -7.41
C LEU A 2 -2.59 0.20 -7.33
N LEU A 3 -1.75 -0.06 -8.34
CA LEU A 3 -0.36 0.45 -8.35
C LEU A 3 -0.27 1.98 -8.36
N ALA A 4 -1.22 2.68 -9.00
CA ALA A 4 -1.29 4.13 -8.96
C ALA A 4 -1.75 4.61 -7.57
N THR A 5 -2.70 3.90 -6.96
CA THR A 5 -3.14 4.12 -5.57
C THR A 5 -1.98 3.94 -4.58
N THR A 6 -1.18 2.88 -4.72
CA THR A 6 0.04 2.65 -3.93
C THR A 6 1.01 3.83 -4.02
N PHE A 7 1.24 4.33 -5.24
CA PHE A 7 2.08 5.51 -5.43
C PHE A 7 1.48 6.79 -4.83
N LEU A 8 0.16 6.95 -4.92
CA LEU A 8 -0.57 8.06 -4.29
C LEU A 8 -0.39 8.04 -2.76
N TYR A 9 -0.45 6.86 -2.13
CA TYR A 9 -0.18 6.72 -0.69
C TYR A 9 1.24 7.15 -0.32
N PHE A 10 2.25 6.74 -1.10
CA PHE A 10 3.61 7.23 -0.89
C PHE A 10 3.75 8.75 -0.99
N LYS A 11 2.99 9.39 -1.89
CA LYS A 11 2.95 10.86 -1.98
C LYS A 11 2.25 11.52 -0.79
N ARG A 12 1.28 10.85 -0.18
CA ARG A 12 0.52 11.34 0.98
C ARG A 12 1.27 11.17 2.30
N CYS A 13 2.11 10.14 2.44
CA CYS A 13 2.96 9.95 3.63
C CYS A 13 3.91 11.15 3.81
N SER A 14 3.53 12.05 4.71
CA SER A 14 4.13 13.38 4.89
C SER A 14 5.54 13.36 5.53
N THR A 15 5.88 12.27 6.21
CA THR A 15 7.07 12.09 7.07
C THR A 15 8.26 11.43 6.36
N LEU A 16 8.07 10.78 5.21
CA LEU A 16 9.05 9.87 4.63
C LEU A 16 9.46 10.28 3.19
N LYS A 17 10.26 11.35 3.05
CA LYS A 17 10.55 11.96 1.74
C LYS A 17 11.31 11.06 0.74
N THR A 18 12.09 10.08 1.20
CA THR A 18 12.76 9.08 0.33
C THR A 18 12.82 7.68 0.91
N MET A 19 12.83 7.53 2.25
CA MET A 19 12.84 6.22 2.91
C MET A 19 11.52 5.44 2.76
N VAL A 20 10.45 6.09 2.29
CA VAL A 20 9.16 5.42 2.05
C VAL A 20 9.26 4.39 0.92
N PHE A 21 10.16 4.60 -0.05
CA PHE A 21 10.29 3.75 -1.23
C PHE A 21 11.15 2.53 -0.93
N ASN A 22 10.58 1.57 -0.22
CA ASN A 22 11.17 0.26 -0.01
C ASN A 22 10.13 -0.84 -0.25
N GLN A 23 10.59 -2.09 -0.38
CA GLN A 23 9.74 -3.24 -0.70
C GLN A 23 8.66 -3.48 0.38
N GLN A 24 9.01 -3.33 1.65
CA GLN A 24 8.07 -3.50 2.77
C GLN A 24 6.90 -2.52 2.66
N ASN A 25 7.20 -1.23 2.55
CA ASN A 25 6.19 -0.18 2.43
C ASN A 25 5.38 -0.32 1.15
N PHE A 26 5.98 -0.80 0.06
CA PHE A 26 5.25 -1.09 -1.17
C PHE A 26 4.18 -2.15 -0.95
N PHE A 27 4.51 -3.27 -0.32
CA PHE A 27 3.54 -4.32 -0.05
C PHE A 27 2.47 -3.87 0.94
N VAL A 28 2.82 -3.08 1.95
CA VAL A 28 1.86 -2.52 2.90
C VAL A 28 0.89 -1.57 2.18
N ALA A 29 1.40 -0.63 1.38
CA ALA A 29 0.55 0.30 0.63
C ALA A 29 -0.31 -0.40 -0.43
N LEU A 30 0.20 -1.46 -1.06
CA LEU A 30 -0.56 -2.29 -1.99
C LEU A 30 -1.66 -3.08 -1.27
N TYR A 31 -1.38 -3.60 -0.07
CA TYR A 31 -2.36 -4.28 0.76
C TYR A 31 -3.51 -3.34 1.15
N ILE A 32 -3.19 -2.13 1.63
CA ILE A 32 -4.20 -1.10 1.93
C ILE A 32 -5.02 -0.75 0.68
N ALA A 33 -4.38 -0.62 -0.48
CA ALA A 33 -5.09 -0.34 -1.73
C ALA A 33 -6.07 -1.46 -2.11
N ASN A 34 -5.69 -2.73 -1.93
CA ASN A 34 -6.60 -3.85 -2.14
C ASN A 34 -7.78 -3.80 -1.16
N GLU A 35 -7.52 -3.57 0.14
CA GLU A 35 -8.59 -3.47 1.15
C GLU A 35 -9.61 -2.37 0.88
N MET A 36 -9.20 -1.29 0.20
CA MET A 36 -10.07 -0.13 -0.04
C MET A 36 -10.83 -0.19 -1.36
N GLU A 37 -10.28 -0.85 -2.38
CA GLU A 37 -10.76 -0.74 -3.77
C GLU A 37 -11.26 -2.05 -4.37
N GLU A 38 -10.86 -3.21 -3.82
CA GLU A 38 -11.30 -4.52 -4.30
C GLU A 38 -12.36 -5.12 -3.37
N ASP A 39 -13.45 -5.64 -3.93
CA ASP A 39 -14.52 -6.29 -3.17
C ASP A 39 -14.16 -7.74 -2.75
N GLU A 40 -13.16 -8.35 -3.39
CA GLU A 40 -12.72 -9.72 -3.11
C GLU A 40 -11.59 -9.75 -2.08
N ASP A 41 -11.93 -10.19 -0.87
CA ASP A 41 -11.05 -10.06 0.31
C ASP A 41 -9.88 -11.06 0.35
N ASP A 42 -9.89 -12.12 -0.45
CA ASP A 42 -8.93 -13.24 -0.27
C ASP A 42 -7.58 -12.99 -0.95
N TYR A 43 -7.54 -12.30 -2.10
CA TYR A 43 -6.30 -12.14 -2.88
C TYR A 43 -5.25 -11.25 -2.22
N LYS A 44 -5.65 -10.33 -1.33
CA LYS A 44 -4.70 -9.47 -0.61
C LYS A 44 -3.76 -10.27 0.30
N TYR A 45 -4.16 -11.46 0.74
CA TYR A 45 -3.33 -12.31 1.60
C TYR A 45 -2.17 -12.97 0.83
N GLU A 46 -2.27 -13.08 -0.50
CA GLU A 46 -1.17 -13.55 -1.36
C GLU A 46 0.03 -12.60 -1.34
N ILE A 47 -0.09 -11.41 -0.74
CA ILE A 47 1.02 -10.47 -0.52
C ILE A 47 1.98 -10.96 0.57
N PHE A 48 1.50 -11.69 1.58
CA PHE A 48 2.30 -12.02 2.76
C PHE A 48 3.58 -12.80 2.46
N PRO A 49 3.59 -13.85 1.61
CA PRO A 49 4.83 -14.55 1.27
C PRO A 49 5.89 -13.64 0.64
N TRP A 50 5.48 -12.62 -0.11
CA TRP A 50 6.40 -11.69 -0.77
C TRP A 50 6.90 -10.57 0.15
N ALA A 51 6.10 -10.21 1.15
CA ALA A 51 6.43 -9.16 2.11
C ALA A 51 7.25 -9.69 3.29
N LEU A 52 6.97 -10.92 3.75
CA LEU A 52 7.53 -11.51 4.97
C LEU A 52 8.44 -12.72 4.69
N GLY A 53 8.43 -13.29 3.48
CA GLY A 53 9.21 -14.47 3.12
C GLY A 53 8.52 -15.79 3.46
N GLU A 54 9.28 -16.88 3.49
CA GLU A 54 8.74 -18.25 3.62
C GLU A 54 7.99 -18.51 4.94
N ASN A 55 8.38 -17.83 6.03
CA ASN A 55 7.77 -17.97 7.36
C ASN A 55 6.61 -16.98 7.62
N TRP A 56 6.03 -16.41 6.56
CA TRP A 56 5.01 -15.36 6.67
C TRP A 56 3.84 -15.72 7.57
N SER A 57 3.46 -16.99 7.65
CA SER A 57 2.33 -17.44 8.49
C SER A 57 2.57 -17.25 9.99
N GLU A 58 3.83 -17.22 10.42
CA GLU A 58 4.20 -16.96 11.82
C GLU A 58 4.40 -15.47 12.10
N GLU A 59 4.72 -14.69 11.06
CA GLU A 59 5.08 -13.27 11.16
C GLU A 59 3.97 -12.30 10.71
N PHE A 60 2.81 -12.80 10.29
CA PHE A 60 1.73 -11.98 9.73
C PHE A 60 1.28 -10.83 10.66
N ALA A 61 1.38 -11.01 11.98
CA ALA A 61 1.06 -9.97 12.96
C ALA A 61 1.96 -8.73 12.83
N VAL A 62 3.22 -8.90 12.44
CA VAL A 62 4.17 -7.79 12.23
C VAL A 62 3.75 -6.96 11.01
N PHE A 63 3.25 -7.61 9.95
CA PHE A 63 2.74 -6.90 8.77
C PHE A 63 1.60 -5.94 9.14
N PHE A 64 0.68 -6.37 10.01
CA PHE A 64 -0.40 -5.50 10.45
C PHE A 64 0.08 -4.30 11.29
N GLN A 65 1.18 -4.44 12.04
CA GLN A 65 1.81 -3.29 12.71
C GLN A 65 2.34 -2.27 11.70
N TRP A 66 2.96 -2.74 10.60
CA TRP A 66 3.41 -1.85 9.54
C TRP A 66 2.24 -1.16 8.82
N ARG A 67 1.16 -1.90 8.56
CA ARG A 67 -0.09 -1.35 8.01
C ARG A 67 -0.64 -0.24 8.90
N ASP A 68 -0.79 -0.49 10.19
CA ASP A 68 -1.36 0.48 11.13
C ASP A 68 -0.48 1.74 11.23
N SER A 69 0.85 1.57 11.24
CA SER A 69 1.78 2.69 11.18
C SER A 69 1.59 3.54 9.90
N MET A 70 1.42 2.89 8.74
CA MET A 70 1.19 3.60 7.49
C MET A 70 -0.16 4.31 7.45
N LEU A 71 -1.22 3.70 7.99
CA LEU A 71 -2.54 4.33 8.11
C LEU A 71 -2.48 5.61 8.96
N ILE A 72 -1.70 5.60 10.04
CA ILE A 72 -1.44 6.79 10.86
C ILE A 72 -0.68 7.85 10.05
N ASP A 73 0.37 7.47 9.31
CA ASP A 73 1.13 8.40 8.45
C ASP A 73 0.28 9.01 7.31
N LEU A 74 -0.74 8.28 6.87
CA LEU A 74 -1.73 8.74 5.89
C LEU A 74 -2.83 9.61 6.49
N ASP A 75 -2.84 9.83 7.81
CA ASP A 75 -3.95 10.47 8.53
C ASP A 75 -5.30 9.79 8.22
N PHE A 76 -5.27 8.47 8.04
CA PHE A 76 -6.39 7.63 7.57
C PHE A 76 -7.00 8.06 6.23
N ASN A 77 -6.35 8.94 5.47
CA ASN A 77 -6.79 9.38 4.15
C ASN A 77 -6.40 8.36 3.07
N VAL A 78 -7.16 7.26 3.02
CA VAL A 78 -6.92 6.12 2.13
C VAL A 78 -7.82 6.12 0.88
N ILE A 79 -8.76 7.06 0.76
CA ILE A 79 -9.64 7.13 -0.41
C ILE A 79 -8.85 7.60 -1.64
N ALA A 80 -8.86 6.78 -2.69
CA ALA A 80 -8.26 7.11 -3.97
C ALA A 80 -9.35 7.53 -4.96
N GLU A 81 -9.41 8.82 -5.28
CA GLU A 81 -10.27 9.29 -6.36
C GLU A 81 -9.70 8.85 -7.71
N LYS A 82 -10.54 8.26 -8.56
CA LYS A 82 -10.11 7.76 -9.87
C LYS A 82 -9.40 8.80 -10.72
N SER A 83 -9.89 10.03 -10.73
CA SER A 83 -9.28 11.16 -11.46
C SER A 83 -7.85 11.46 -11.03
N LYS A 84 -7.53 11.37 -9.73
CA LYS A 84 -6.17 11.57 -9.21
C LYS A 84 -5.24 10.41 -9.56
N CYS A 85 -5.76 9.18 -9.56
CA CYS A 85 -4.99 8.01 -9.98
C CYS A 85 -4.68 8.04 -11.47
N ASP A 86 -5.63 8.47 -12.30
CA ASP A 86 -5.43 8.63 -13.75
C ASP A 86 -4.35 9.70 -14.02
N GLU A 87 -4.40 10.84 -13.33
CA GLU A 87 -3.36 11.88 -13.44
C GLU A 87 -1.96 11.34 -13.11
N VAL A 88 -1.82 10.61 -12.00
CA VAL A 88 -0.56 9.94 -11.61
C VAL A 88 -0.11 8.94 -12.68
N PHE A 89 -1.03 8.15 -13.23
CA PHE A 89 -0.72 7.16 -14.25
C PHE A 89 -0.18 7.82 -15.53
N TYR A 90 -0.85 8.85 -16.04
CA TYR A 90 -0.42 9.56 -17.24
C TYR A 90 0.87 10.36 -17.07
N MET A 91 1.19 10.84 -15.86
CA MET A 91 2.42 11.60 -15.63
C MET A 91 3.67 10.74 -15.44
N TYR A 92 3.54 9.51 -14.92
CA TYR A 92 4.68 8.72 -14.47
C TYR A 92 4.80 7.33 -15.11
N PHE A 93 3.77 6.81 -15.79
CA PHE A 93 3.72 5.42 -16.24
C PHE A 93 3.37 5.24 -17.73
N MET A 94 3.15 6.31 -18.49
CA MET A 94 2.95 6.31 -19.95
C MET A 94 3.99 7.21 -20.62
#